data_AF-A0A1W1E2Z2-F1
#
_entry.id   AF-A0A1W1E2Z2-F1
#
_cell.length_a   1.000
_cell.length_b   1.000
_cell.length_c   1.000
_cell.angle_alpha   90.00
_cell.angle_beta   90.00
_cell.angle_gamma   90.00
#
_symmetry.space_group_name_H-M   'P 1'
#
loop_
_entity.id
_entity.type
_entity.pdbx_description
1 polymer ?
#
loop_
_entity_poly.entity_id
_entity_poly.type
_entity_poly.pdbx_seq_one_letter_code
_entity_poly.pdbx_strand_id
1 'polypeptide(L)'
;MIDTYLGFDVGTKRTGVAIANSLTHTANGIQVVTNHKNGSIDFEQYDQIIKAHNISLFVVGLPLNKDGKKQEMSFIAESFGRKLTHRYEIETVFIDEHLSSFDAKKQLKYSHYHPNAKRGEVDKLSAALILQTWIEENL
;
A
#
# COMPACT_ATOMS: atom_id res chain seq x y z
N MET A 1 2.01 15.92 -18.13
CA MET A 1 2.30 14.47 -18.17
C MET A 1 1.37 13.79 -17.17
N ILE A 2 1.05 12.51 -17.37
CA ILE A 2 0.24 11.74 -16.41
C ILE A 2 1.22 11.01 -15.49
N ASP A 3 1.12 11.29 -14.19
CA ASP A 3 1.90 10.61 -13.16
C ASP A 3 1.18 9.36 -12.70
N THR A 4 1.94 8.29 -12.45
CA THR A 4 1.41 7.01 -11.97
C THR A 4 1.97 6.73 -10.59
N TYR A 5 1.11 6.27 -9.68
CA TYR A 5 1.45 6.06 -8.28
C TYR A 5 1.19 4.60 -7.91
N LEU A 6 2.07 4.01 -7.12
CA LEU A 6 1.80 2.72 -6.46
C LEU A 6 1.59 2.91 -4.97
N GLY A 7 0.54 2.26 -4.46
CA GLY A 7 0.18 2.21 -3.06
C GLY A 7 0.45 0.86 -2.43
N PHE A 8 0.91 0.83 -1.18
CA PHE A 8 1.28 -0.39 -0.48
C PHE A 8 0.66 -0.48 0.93
N ASP A 9 -0.04 -1.59 1.19
CA ASP A 9 -0.43 -2.04 2.55
C ASP A 9 0.57 -3.10 3.00
N VAL A 10 1.51 -2.75 3.88
CA VAL A 10 2.67 -3.59 4.21
C VAL A 10 2.36 -4.48 5.42
N GLY A 11 2.18 -5.77 5.17
CA GLY A 11 2.10 -6.79 6.21
C GLY A 11 3.40 -7.58 6.38
N THR A 12 3.49 -8.36 7.47
CA THR A 12 4.66 -9.21 7.76
C THR A 12 4.84 -10.36 6.77
N LYS A 13 3.73 -10.86 6.19
CA LYS A 13 3.73 -11.98 5.23
C LYS A 13 3.41 -11.56 3.81
N ARG A 14 2.57 -10.54 3.66
CA ARG A 14 1.97 -10.16 2.39
C ARG A 14 1.82 -8.66 2.34
N THR A 15 1.99 -8.10 1.17
CA THR A 15 1.82 -6.68 0.90
C THR A 15 0.75 -6.53 -0.19
N GLY A 16 -0.31 -5.79 0.12
CA GLY A 16 -1.26 -5.36 -0.89
C GLY A 16 -0.64 -4.28 -1.77
N VAL A 17 -0.90 -4.33 -3.07
CA VAL A 17 -0.40 -3.35 -4.04
C VAL A 17 -1.58 -2.74 -4.79
N ALA A 18 -1.61 -1.42 -4.89
CA ALA A 18 -2.58 -0.65 -5.65
C ALA A 18 -1.90 0.29 -6.64
N ILE A 19 -2.64 0.72 -7.66
CA ILE A 19 -2.20 1.68 -8.66
C ILE A 19 -3.24 2.79 -8.84
N ALA A 20 -2.76 3.99 -9.12
CA ALA A 20 -3.56 5.13 -9.50
C ALA A 20 -2.77 6.05 -10.44
N ASN A 21 -3.43 7.08 -10.97
CA ASN A 21 -2.78 8.10 -11.78
C ASN A 21 -3.39 9.49 -11.58
N SER A 22 -2.64 10.53 -11.97
CA SER A 22 -3.04 11.94 -11.87
C SER A 22 -4.13 12.39 -12.86
N LEU A 23 -4.65 11.48 -13.70
CA LEU A 23 -5.75 11.80 -14.61
C LEU A 23 -7.11 11.39 -14.02
N THR A 24 -7.17 10.21 -13.42
CA THR A 24 -8.42 9.58 -12.95
C THR A 24 -8.63 9.73 -11.46
N HIS A 25 -7.57 10.00 -10.69
CA HIS A 25 -7.61 10.15 -9.24
C HIS A 25 -8.27 8.97 -8.50
N THR A 26 -8.25 7.79 -9.13
CA THR A 26 -8.92 6.59 -8.63
C THR A 26 -7.90 5.49 -8.41
N ALA A 27 -7.80 5.01 -7.18
CA ALA A 27 -6.92 3.92 -6.80
C ALA A 27 -7.61 2.55 -6.92
N ASN A 28 -6.89 1.58 -7.47
CA ASN A 28 -7.36 0.21 -7.63
C ASN A 28 -6.31 -0.78 -7.13
N GLY A 29 -6.73 -1.78 -6.35
CA GLY A 29 -5.86 -2.87 -5.90
C GLY A 29 -5.58 -3.84 -7.05
N ILE A 30 -4.31 -4.10 -7.34
CA ILE A 30 -3.89 -4.88 -8.51
C ILE A 30 -3.29 -6.24 -8.16
N GLN A 31 -2.55 -6.33 -7.05
CA GLN A 31 -1.80 -7.53 -6.71
C GLN A 31 -1.57 -7.65 -5.21
N VAL A 32 -1.26 -8.86 -4.76
CA VAL A 32 -0.67 -9.11 -3.44
C VAL A 32 0.67 -9.80 -3.64
N VAL A 33 1.73 -9.19 -3.12
CA VAL A 33 3.06 -9.80 -3.11
C VAL A 33 3.23 -10.54 -1.79
N THR A 34 3.69 -11.79 -1.85
CA THR A 34 3.94 -12.61 -0.66
C THR A 34 5.43 -12.69 -0.40
N ASN A 35 5.84 -12.37 0.83
CA ASN A 35 7.24 -12.49 1.24
C ASN A 35 7.70 -13.95 1.20
N HIS A 36 9.01 -14.16 1.03
CA HIS A 36 9.60 -15.48 1.12
C HIS A 36 9.41 -16.10 2.52
N LYS A 37 9.55 -17.43 2.62
CA LYS A 37 9.35 -18.16 3.90
C LYS A 37 10.26 -17.69 5.03
N ASN A 38 11.43 -17.13 4.71
CA ASN A 38 12.38 -16.56 5.64
C ASN A 38 12.06 -15.10 6.03
N GLY A 39 10.96 -14.53 5.53
CA GLY A 39 10.53 -13.16 5.79
C GLY A 39 11.17 -12.10 4.89
N SER A 40 12.05 -12.46 3.95
CA SER A 40 12.60 -11.47 3.01
C SER A 40 11.56 -11.07 1.96
N ILE A 41 11.63 -9.81 1.55
CA ILE A 41 10.75 -9.24 0.51
C ILE A 41 11.06 -9.94 -0.82
N ASP A 42 10.01 -10.34 -1.52
CA ASP A 42 10.10 -10.88 -2.87
C ASP A 42 10.13 -9.75 -3.90
N PHE A 43 11.33 -9.22 -4.18
CA PHE A 43 11.52 -8.12 -5.13
C PHE A 43 11.24 -8.49 -6.58
N GLU A 44 11.23 -9.77 -6.95
CA GLU A 44 10.99 -10.19 -8.34
C GLU A 44 9.57 -9.82 -8.79
N GLN A 45 8.58 -9.99 -7.90
CA GLN A 45 7.20 -9.59 -8.19
C GLN A 45 7.04 -8.08 -8.30
N TYR A 46 7.71 -7.30 -7.45
CA TYR A 46 7.67 -5.84 -7.54
C TYR A 46 8.35 -5.34 -8.81
N ASP A 47 9.46 -5.96 -9.21
CA ASP A 47 10.15 -5.61 -10.45
C ASP A 47 9.24 -5.78 -11.68
N GLN A 48 8.41 -6.82 -11.71
CA GLN A 48 7.45 -7.03 -12.79
C GLN A 48 6.40 -5.91 -12.86
N ILE A 49 5.83 -5.54 -11.71
CA ILE A 49 4.83 -4.46 -11.61
C ILE A 49 5.45 -3.13 -12.03
N ILE A 50 6.60 -2.79 -11.46
CA ILE A 50 7.24 -1.48 -11.68
C ILE A 50 7.78 -1.35 -13.10
N LYS A 51 8.28 -2.43 -13.73
CA LYS A 51 8.69 -2.38 -15.15
C LYS A 51 7.51 -2.20 -16.12
N ALA A 52 6.31 -2.62 -15.74
CA ALA A 52 5.12 -2.50 -16.57
C ALA A 52 4.53 -1.08 -16.59
N HIS A 53 4.93 -0.21 -15.66
CA HIS A 53 4.32 1.10 -15.44
C HIS A 53 5.37 2.20 -15.24
N ASN A 54 5.14 3.40 -15.75
CA ASN A 54 6.03 4.53 -15.51
C ASN A 54 5.70 5.19 -14.16
N ILE A 55 6.22 4.62 -13.07
CA ILE A 55 5.89 5.05 -11.71
C ILE A 55 6.63 6.32 -11.32
N SER A 56 5.89 7.32 -10.85
CA SER A 56 6.41 8.61 -10.38
C SER A 56 6.61 8.65 -8.86
N LEU A 57 5.82 7.88 -8.09
CA LEU A 57 5.83 7.91 -6.62
C LEU A 57 5.37 6.60 -6.01
N PHE A 58 5.96 6.24 -4.87
CA PHE A 58 5.45 5.19 -3.99
C PHE A 58 4.75 5.79 -2.76
N VAL A 59 3.60 5.24 -2.40
CA VAL A 59 2.81 5.62 -1.22
C VAL A 59 2.69 4.41 -0.31
N VAL A 60 3.21 4.48 0.90
CA VAL A 60 3.20 3.37 1.86
C VAL A 60 2.33 3.71 3.06
N GLY A 61 1.41 2.81 3.41
CA GLY A 61 0.64 2.92 4.66
C GLY A 61 1.55 2.89 5.88
N LEU A 62 1.33 3.82 6.79
CA LEU A 62 2.05 3.93 8.04
C LEU A 62 1.07 3.71 9.19
N PRO A 63 1.05 2.50 9.79
CA PRO A 63 0.15 2.22 10.90
C PRO A 63 0.66 2.96 12.13
N LEU A 64 -0.03 4.00 12.55
CA LEU A 64 0.21 4.70 13.82
C LEU A 64 -0.80 4.25 14.87
N ASN A 65 -0.54 4.58 16.13
CA ASN A 65 -1.55 4.42 17.19
C ASN A 65 -2.51 5.63 17.22
N LYS A 66 -3.54 5.58 18.07
CA LYS A 66 -4.51 6.68 18.24
C LYS A 66 -3.90 8.02 18.66
N ASP A 67 -2.71 8.00 19.24
CA ASP A 67 -1.95 9.19 19.66
C ASP A 67 -0.91 9.61 18.61
N GLY A 68 -0.93 9.02 17.40
CA GLY A 68 0.03 9.30 16.32
C GLY A 68 1.43 8.71 16.54
N LYS A 69 1.61 7.80 17.51
CA LYS A 69 2.91 7.18 17.81
C LYS A 69 3.16 5.94 16.97
N LYS A 70 4.42 5.78 16.57
CA LYS A 70 4.92 4.60 15.85
C LYS A 70 4.80 3.33 16.71
N GLN A 71 4.57 2.23 16.03
CA GLN A 71 4.50 0.86 16.53
C GLN A 71 5.46 -0.02 15.73
N GLU A 72 5.59 -1.30 16.11
CA GLU A 72 6.44 -2.27 15.41
C GLU A 72 6.18 -2.30 13.90
N MET A 73 4.90 -2.33 13.50
CA MET A 73 4.51 -2.32 12.09
C MET A 73 4.89 -1.03 11.36
N SER A 74 4.94 0.12 12.04
CA SER A 74 5.39 1.37 11.42
C SER A 74 6.86 1.26 10.99
N PHE A 75 7.71 0.66 11.83
CA PHE A 75 9.12 0.47 11.49
C PHE A 75 9.32 -0.50 10.33
N ILE A 76 8.45 -1.52 10.22
CA ILE A 76 8.44 -2.45 9.09
C ILE A 76 8.06 -1.72 7.80
N ALA A 77 6.97 -0.93 7.83
CA ALA A 77 6.53 -0.11 6.69
C ALA A 77 7.61 0.89 6.24
N GLU A 78 8.24 1.59 7.19
CA GLU A 78 9.35 2.52 6.88
C GLU A 78 10.56 1.81 6.29
N SER A 79 10.93 0.64 6.83
CA SER A 79 12.01 -0.18 6.30
C SER A 79 11.71 -0.65 4.88
N PHE A 80 10.46 -1.04 4.61
CA PHE A 80 9.99 -1.39 3.27
C PHE A 80 10.10 -0.20 2.30
N GLY A 81 9.57 0.97 2.66
CA GLY A 81 9.64 2.17 1.82
C GLY A 81 11.08 2.60 1.52
N ARG A 82 11.98 2.58 2.51
CA ARG A 82 13.41 2.86 2.28
C ARG A 82 14.04 1.92 1.26
N LYS A 83 13.71 0.63 1.32
CA LYS A 83 14.22 -0.36 0.36
C LYS A 83 13.66 -0.13 -1.05
N LEU A 84 12.39 0.25 -1.19
CA LEU A 84 11.81 0.62 -2.48
C LEU A 84 12.56 1.81 -3.08
N THR A 85 12.71 2.91 -2.34
CA THR A 85 13.41 4.10 -2.82
C THR A 85 14.85 3.81 -3.21
N HIS A 86 15.58 3.04 -2.38
CA HIS A 86 16.95 2.68 -2.72
C HIS A 86 17.05 1.79 -3.96
N ARG A 87 16.11 0.86 -4.16
CA ARG A 87 16.15 -0.09 -5.28
C ARG A 87 15.75 0.54 -6.61
N TYR A 88 14.74 1.38 -6.61
CA TYR A 88 14.10 1.89 -7.83
C TYR A 88 14.41 3.35 -8.12
N GLU A 89 15.09 4.06 -7.21
CA GLU A 89 15.39 5.49 -7.32
C GLU A 89 14.14 6.35 -7.50
N ILE A 90 13.02 5.89 -6.93
CA ILE A 90 11.72 6.59 -6.90
C ILE A 90 11.41 7.00 -5.46
N GLU A 91 10.89 8.21 -5.31
CA GLU A 91 10.51 8.74 -4.00
C GLU A 91 9.40 7.88 -3.35
N THR A 92 9.53 7.67 -2.04
CA THR A 92 8.49 7.03 -1.23
C THR A 92 7.98 8.03 -0.18
N VAL A 93 6.67 8.21 -0.14
CA VAL A 93 5.96 8.94 0.91
C VAL A 93 5.16 7.98 1.78
N PHE A 94 4.86 8.43 3.00
CA PHE A 94 4.11 7.66 3.98
C PHE A 94 2.82 8.36 4.33
N ILE A 95 1.74 7.60 4.51
CA ILE A 95 0.43 8.13 4.93
C ILE A 95 -0.08 7.40 6.16
N ASP A 96 -0.62 8.15 7.12
CA ASP A 96 -1.24 7.58 8.30
C ASP A 96 -2.54 6.85 7.94
N GLU A 97 -2.57 5.54 8.17
CA GLU A 97 -3.72 4.68 7.88
C GLU A 97 -4.98 5.05 8.69
N HIS A 98 -4.82 5.80 9.78
CA HIS A 98 -5.94 6.36 10.54
C HIS A 98 -6.72 7.45 9.81
N LEU A 99 -6.21 8.02 8.73
CA LEU A 99 -6.88 9.09 7.98
C LEU A 99 -7.98 8.58 7.04
N SER A 100 -8.04 7.26 6.79
CA SER A 100 -9.08 6.68 5.94
C SER A 100 -10.51 6.94 6.46
N SER A 101 -11.46 7.13 5.52
CA SER A 101 -12.85 7.48 5.84
C SER A 101 -13.56 6.41 6.69
N PHE A 102 -14.63 6.81 7.38
CA PHE A 102 -15.42 5.88 8.21
C PHE A 102 -15.98 4.72 7.38
N ASP A 103 -16.48 5.01 6.18
CA ASP A 103 -17.05 4.01 5.27
C ASP A 103 -15.97 3.06 4.73
N ALA A 104 -14.79 3.58 4.37
CA ALA A 104 -13.65 2.76 3.97
C ALA A 104 -13.23 1.77 5.08
N LYS A 105 -13.11 2.26 6.32
CA LYS A 105 -12.81 1.41 7.49
C LYS A 105 -13.90 0.37 7.74
N LYS A 106 -15.17 0.73 7.54
CA LYS A 106 -16.31 -0.19 7.70
C LYS A 106 -16.29 -1.29 6.65
N GLN A 107 -16.02 -0.93 5.39
CA GLN A 107 -15.90 -1.88 4.28
C GLN A 107 -14.76 -2.87 4.54
N LEU A 108 -13.57 -2.39 4.91
CA LEU A 108 -12.44 -3.25 5.26
C LEU A 108 -12.74 -4.19 6.42
N LYS A 109 -13.34 -3.68 7.50
CA LYS A 109 -13.75 -4.52 8.63
C LYS A 109 -14.72 -5.60 8.18
N TYR A 110 -15.75 -5.24 7.44
CA TYR A 110 -16.72 -6.22 6.93
C TYR A 110 -16.03 -7.30 6.08
N SER A 111 -15.16 -6.89 5.15
CA SER A 111 -14.39 -7.81 4.32
C SER A 111 -13.44 -8.70 5.13
N HIS A 112 -12.87 -8.23 6.23
CA HIS A 112 -12.01 -9.03 7.10
C HIS A 112 -12.78 -10.08 7.93
N TYR A 113 -13.99 -9.76 8.41
CA TYR A 113 -14.77 -10.66 9.27
C TYR A 113 -15.62 -11.67 8.51
N HIS A 114 -15.78 -11.49 7.19
CA HIS A 114 -16.57 -12.42 6.38
C HIS A 114 -15.88 -13.81 6.31
N PRO A 115 -16.57 -14.92 6.65
CA PRO A 115 -15.94 -16.24 6.77
C PRO A 115 -15.37 -16.76 5.45
N ASN A 116 -15.92 -16.33 4.32
CA ASN A 116 -15.44 -16.66 2.97
C ASN A 116 -14.54 -15.56 2.36
N ALA A 117 -14.01 -14.64 3.18
CA ALA A 117 -13.16 -13.58 2.70
C ALA A 117 -11.88 -14.14 2.07
N LYS A 118 -11.68 -13.81 0.80
CA LYS A 118 -10.40 -14.09 0.13
C LYS A 118 -9.40 -13.07 0.63
N ARG A 119 -8.50 -13.52 1.53
CA ARG A 119 -7.60 -12.60 2.23
C ARG A 119 -6.79 -11.70 1.28
N GLY A 120 -6.35 -12.24 0.14
CA GLY A 120 -5.66 -11.45 -0.89
C GLY A 120 -6.50 -10.31 -1.48
N GLU A 121 -7.81 -10.48 -1.64
CA GLU A 121 -8.69 -9.39 -2.09
C GLU A 121 -8.83 -8.30 -1.03
N VAL A 122 -8.78 -8.68 0.25
CA VAL A 122 -8.80 -7.70 1.34
C VAL A 122 -7.50 -6.90 1.38
N ASP A 123 -6.34 -7.55 1.21
CA ASP A 123 -5.06 -6.82 1.18
C ASP A 123 -4.98 -5.85 -0.02
N LYS A 124 -5.51 -6.25 -1.20
CA LYS A 124 -5.64 -5.35 -2.36
C LYS A 124 -6.52 -4.14 -2.05
N LEU A 125 -7.67 -4.38 -1.41
CA LEU A 125 -8.60 -3.31 -1.03
C LEU A 125 -7.95 -2.35 -0.04
N SER A 126 -7.22 -2.85 0.96
CA SER A 126 -6.48 -2.02 1.91
C SER A 126 -5.50 -1.10 1.19
N ALA A 127 -4.67 -1.65 0.29
CA ALA A 127 -3.70 -0.87 -0.48
C ALA A 127 -4.37 0.19 -1.36
N ALA A 128 -5.54 -0.13 -1.94
CA ALA A 128 -6.31 0.82 -2.74
C ALA A 128 -6.81 1.99 -1.89
N LEU A 129 -7.32 1.70 -0.69
CA LEU A 129 -7.81 2.72 0.23
C LEU A 129 -6.68 3.62 0.75
N ILE A 130 -5.51 3.06 1.07
CA ILE A 130 -4.32 3.83 1.45
C ILE A 130 -3.95 4.82 0.34
N LEU A 131 -3.85 4.34 -0.90
CA LEU A 131 -3.50 5.18 -2.04
C LEU A 131 -4.58 6.22 -2.34
N GLN A 132 -5.86 5.84 -2.23
CA GLN A 132 -6.98 6.74 -2.43
C GLN A 132 -6.97 7.88 -1.42
N THR A 133 -6.74 7.59 -0.13
CA THR A 133 -6.63 8.62 0.91
C THR A 133 -5.49 9.59 0.60
N TRP A 134 -4.34 9.09 0.14
CA TRP A 134 -3.24 9.99 -0.24
C TRP A 134 -3.57 10.89 -1.43
N ILE A 135 -4.24 10.34 -2.45
CA ILE A 135 -4.70 11.13 -3.60
C ILE A 135 -5.65 12.23 -3.15
N GLU A 136 -6.64 11.91 -2.33
CA GLU A 136 -7.64 12.87 -1.84
C GLU A 136 -7.03 14.00 -0.98
N GLU A 137 -5.90 13.74 -0.31
CA GLU A 137 -5.20 14.73 0.50
C GLU A 137 -4.20 15.61 -0.28
N ASN A 138 -3.75 15.16 -1.46
CA ASN A 138 -2.60 15.76 -2.15
C ASN A 138 -2.85 16.17 -3.62
N LEU A 139 -3.95 15.74 -4.25
CA LEU A 139 -4.31 16.03 -5.65
C LEU A 139 -5.70 16.64 -5.77
#